data_AF-A0A959VUT8-F1
#
_entry.id   AF-A0A959VUT8-F1
#
_cell.length_a   1.000
_cell.length_b   1.000
_cell.length_c   1.000
_cell.angle_alpha   90.00
_cell.angle_beta   90.00
_cell.angle_gamma   90.00
#
_symmetry.space_group_name_H-M   'P 1'
#
loop_
_entity.id
_entity.type
_entity.pdbx_description
1 polymer ?
#
loop_
_entity_poly.entity_id
_entity_poly.type
_entity_poly.pdbx_seq_one_letter_code
_entity_poly.pdbx_strand_id
1 'polypeptide(L)' 'AETRMGKGKGNPEGWVAVVKPGRVMFEVSGVPEELAREAMRVAGHKLPLKTKFVQREGADQ' A
#
# COMPACT_ATOMS: atom_id res chain seq x y z
N ALA A 1 4.30 18.43 20.29
CA ALA A 1 5.06 19.46 21.05
C ALA A 1 4.66 20.82 20.52
N GLU A 2 4.21 21.73 21.38
CA GLU A 2 3.74 23.06 20.96
C GLU A 2 4.87 24.08 21.18
N THR A 3 5.59 24.40 20.12
CA THR A 3 6.61 25.45 20.10
C THR A 3 6.34 26.39 18.94
N ARG A 4 6.54 27.70 19.14
CA ARG A 4 6.39 28.69 18.07
C ARG A 4 7.31 28.35 16.88
N MET A 5 6.79 28.55 15.67
CA MET A 5 7.52 28.35 14.42
C MET A 5 8.79 29.24 14.37
N GLY A 6 9.79 28.83 13.58
CA GLY A 6 11.02 29.61 13.36
C GLY A 6 12.29 29.08 14.02
N LYS A 7 12.23 27.92 14.71
CA LYS A 7 13.40 27.31 15.38
C LYS A 7 14.16 26.25 14.54
N GLY A 8 13.76 26.02 13.29
CA GLY A 8 14.42 25.06 12.39
C GLY A 8 13.52 23.90 11.94
N LYS A 9 14.12 22.88 11.33
CA LYS A 9 13.43 21.67 10.89
C LYS A 9 13.10 20.80 12.12
N GLY A 10 11.86 20.32 12.20
CA GLY A 10 11.43 19.40 13.25
C GLY A 10 12.17 18.06 13.20
N ASN A 11 12.12 17.32 14.31
CA ASN A 11 12.61 15.95 14.36
C ASN A 11 11.80 15.06 13.40
N PRO A 12 12.38 14.00 12.82
CA PRO A 12 11.61 13.03 12.03
C PRO A 12 10.48 12.41 12.87
N GLU A 13 9.24 12.51 12.39
CA GLU A 13 8.06 11.94 13.08
C GLU A 13 7.76 10.50 12.66
N GLY A 14 8.24 10.10 11.48
CA GLY A 14 8.03 8.77 10.92
C GLY A 14 8.69 8.60 9.57
N TRP A 15 8.47 7.43 8.97
CA TRP A 15 8.97 7.07 7.65
C TRP A 15 7.80 6.87 6.71
N VAL A 16 7.98 7.27 5.45
CA VAL A 16 6.94 7.15 4.43
C VAL A 16 7.50 6.46 3.20
N ALA A 17 6.70 5.56 2.63
CA ALA A 17 6.94 5.01 1.31
C ALA A 17 6.22 5.87 0.26
N VAL A 18 6.97 6.48 -0.66
CA VAL A 18 6.38 7.29 -1.74
C VAL A 18 5.85 6.37 -2.84
N VAL A 19 4.55 6.08 -2.80
CA VAL A 19 3.87 5.26 -3.79
C VAL A 19 3.32 6.15 -4.91
N LYS A 20 3.74 5.88 -6.15
CA LYS A 20 3.23 6.55 -7.36
C LYS A 20 2.10 5.74 -8.00
N PRO A 21 1.18 6.36 -8.76
CA PRO A 21 0.16 5.63 -9.51
C PRO A 21 0.76 4.55 -10.41
N GLY A 22 0.08 3.40 -10.52
CA GLY A 22 0.52 2.26 -11.32
C GLY A 22 1.61 1.38 -10.67
N ARG A 23 2.08 1.72 -9.47
CA ARG A 23 3.02 0.88 -8.72
C ARG A 23 2.29 -0.30 -8.06
N VAL A 24 2.79 -1.52 -8.28
CA VAL A 24 2.40 -2.71 -7.49
C VAL A 24 2.99 -2.59 -6.09
N MET A 25 2.14 -2.71 -5.06
CA MET A 25 2.53 -2.58 -3.65
C MET A 25 2.69 -3.93 -2.94
N PHE A 26 1.88 -4.91 -3.32
CA PHE A 26 1.82 -6.23 -2.68
C PHE A 26 1.68 -7.30 -3.75
N GLU A 27 2.29 -8.45 -3.49
CA GLU A 27 2.17 -9.67 -4.29
C GLU A 27 1.85 -10.83 -3.35
N VAL A 28 1.01 -11.76 -3.81
CA VAL A 28 0.60 -12.93 -3.05
C VAL A 28 0.54 -14.13 -3.99
N SER A 29 1.00 -15.29 -3.50
CA SER A 29 0.99 -16.57 -4.21
C SER A 29 0.74 -17.71 -3.23
N GLY A 30 0.45 -18.91 -3.74
CA GLY A 30 0.25 -20.10 -2.91
C GLY A 30 -1.13 -20.18 -2.23
N VAL A 31 -2.10 -19.39 -2.69
CA VAL A 31 -3.49 -19.43 -2.22
C VAL A 31 -4.45 -19.42 -3.42
N PRO A 32 -5.68 -19.94 -3.27
CA PRO A 32 -6.71 -19.81 -4.30
C PRO A 32 -6.99 -18.34 -4.65
N GLU A 33 -7.31 -18.07 -5.91
CA GLU A 33 -7.55 -16.71 -6.41
C GLU A 33 -8.64 -15.97 -5.62
N GLU A 34 -9.74 -16.64 -5.30
CA GLU A 34 -10.84 -16.06 -4.52
C GLU A 34 -10.36 -15.54 -3.15
N LEU A 35 -9.46 -16.29 -2.51
CA LEU A 35 -8.89 -15.88 -1.23
C LEU A 35 -7.94 -14.68 -1.40
N ALA A 36 -7.10 -14.70 -2.44
CA ALA A 36 -6.22 -13.57 -2.77
C ALA A 36 -7.03 -12.29 -3.06
N ARG A 37 -8.10 -12.41 -3.85
CA ARG A 37 -9.00 -11.32 -4.23
C ARG A 37 -9.66 -10.69 -3.00
N GLU A 38 -10.19 -11.52 -2.11
CA GLU A 38 -10.86 -11.04 -0.89
C GLU A 38 -9.86 -10.41 0.09
N ALA A 39 -8.69 -11.03 0.28
CA ALA A 39 -7.63 -10.47 1.13
C ALA A 39 -7.17 -9.10 0.63
N MET A 40 -6.93 -8.97 -0.68
CA MET A 40 -6.52 -7.71 -1.31
C MET A 40 -7.63 -6.65 -1.27
N ARG A 41 -8.90 -7.05 -1.37
CA ARG A 41 -10.05 -6.15 -1.19
C ARG A 41 -10.08 -5.55 0.20
N VAL A 42 -9.92 -6.37 1.25
CA VAL A 42 -9.88 -5.92 2.65
C VAL A 42 -8.65 -5.05 2.91
N ALA A 43 -7.48 -5.42 2.39
CA ALA A 43 -6.26 -4.62 2.50
C ALA A 43 -6.43 -3.22 1.87
N GLY A 44 -7.11 -3.13 0.71
CA GLY A 44 -7.40 -1.86 0.05
C GLY A 44 -8.19 -0.88 0.93
N HIS A 45 -9.11 -1.37 1.77
CA HIS A 45 -9.87 -0.54 2.73
C HIS A 45 -9.02 0.04 3.86
N LYS A 46 -7.78 -0.44 4.05
CA LYS A 46 -6.82 0.08 5.04
C LYS A 46 -5.86 1.10 4.46
N LEU A 47 -5.91 1.33 3.15
CA LEU A 47 -5.02 2.26 2.46
C LEU A 47 -5.75 3.57 2.15
N PRO A 48 -5.07 4.72 2.21
CA PRO A 48 -5.66 6.03 1.92
C PRO A 48 -5.76 6.30 0.40
N LEU A 49 -5.86 5.25 -0.43
CA LEU A 49 -5.85 5.35 -1.89
C LEU A 49 -6.70 4.25 -2.54
N LYS A 50 -7.15 4.50 -3.78
CA LYS A 50 -7.85 3.48 -4.58
C LYS A 50 -6.85 2.43 -5.05
N THR A 51 -7.19 1.15 -4.86
CA THR A 51 -6.39 0.01 -5.28
C THR A 51 -7.01 -0.72 -6.47
N LYS A 52 -6.18 -1.37 -7.28
CA LYS A 52 -6.62 -2.29 -8.34
C LYS A 52 -5.96 -3.65 -8.11
N PHE A 53 -6.74 -4.71 -8.11
CA PHE A 53 -6.23 -6.08 -8.13
C PHE A 53 -5.81 -6.44 -9.55
N VAL A 54 -4.63 -7.04 -9.69
CA VAL A 54 -4.08 -7.53 -10.95
C VAL A 54 -3.48 -8.91 -10.74
N GLN A 55 -3.50 -9.72 -11.78
CA GLN A 55 -2.88 -11.05 -11.81
C GLN A 55 -1.81 -11.06 -12.90
N ARG A 56 -0.74 -11.82 -12.68
CA ARG A 56 0.29 -12.02 -13.69
C ARG A 56 -0.29 -12.89 -14.81
N GLU A 57 -0.06 -12.50 -16.07
CA GLU A 57 -0.44 -13.33 -17.21
C GLU A 57 0.22 -14.71 -17.11
N GLY A 58 -0.59 -15.77 -17.21
CA GLY A 58 -0.13 -17.17 -17.12
C GLY A 58 -0.07 -17.76 -15.71
N ALA A 59 -0.62 -17.10 -14.69
CA ALA A 59 -0.68 -17.66 -13.33
C ALA A 59 -1.69 -18.83 -13.17
N ASP A 60 -2.50 -19.11 -14.19
CA ASP A 60 -3.49 -20.20 -14.23
C ASP A 60 -3.01 -21.45 -15.01
N GLN A 61 -1.70 -21.64 -15.16
CA GLN A 61 -1.11 -22.85 -15.75
C GLN A 61 -0.80 -23.93 -14.71
#